data_AF-E2B8F0-F1
#
_entry.id   AF-E2B8F0-F1
#
_cell.length_a   1.000
_cell.length_b   1.000
_cell.length_c   1.000
_cell.angle_alpha   90.00
_cell.angle_beta   90.00
_cell.angle_gamma   90.00
#
_symmetry.space_group_name_H-M   'P 1'
#
loop_
_entity.id
_entity.type
_entity.pdbx_description
1 polymer ?
#
loop_
_entity_poly.entity_id
_entity_poly.type
_entity_poly.pdbx_seq_one_letter_code
_entity_poly.pdbx_strand_id
1 'polypeptide(L)' 'PSHTAKLVKETIEAFSWEILSHAAYSPDLAPSDYYLFASMGHALAERRFI' A
#
# COMPACT_ATOMS: atom_id res chain seq x y z
N PRO A 1 -5.97 12.66 -3.88
CA PRO A 1 -5.35 11.41 -3.35
C PRO A 1 -4.75 11.66 -1.95
N SER A 2 -5.07 10.82 -0.97
CA SER A 2 -4.61 10.99 0.42
C SER A 2 -3.08 10.87 0.55
N HIS A 3 -2.48 9.88 -0.12
CA HIS A 3 -1.04 9.58 -0.03
C HIS A 3 -0.11 10.64 -0.67
N THR A 4 -0.65 11.58 -1.46
CA THR A 4 0.13 12.69 -2.06
C THR A 4 -0.23 14.06 -1.50
N ALA A 5 -1.10 14.11 -0.48
CA ALA A 5 -1.54 15.38 0.12
C ALA A 5 -0.36 16.13 0.76
N LYS A 6 -0.43 17.46 0.79
CA LYS A 6 0.63 18.33 1.34
C LYS A 6 1.05 17.91 2.76
N LEU A 7 0.07 17.76 3.65
CA LEU A 7 0.31 17.35 5.04
C LEU A 7 1.05 16.00 5.15
N VAL A 8 0.73 15.05 4.27
CA VAL A 8 1.38 13.73 4.25
C VAL A 8 2.84 13.87 3.81
N LYS A 9 3.11 14.67 2.77
CA LYS A 9 4.48 14.95 2.32
C LYS A 9 5.31 15.63 3.40
N GLU A 10 4.76 16.67 4.05
CA GLU A 10 5.42 17.38 5.16
C GLU A 10 5.73 16.43 6.33
N THR A 11 4.84 15.48 6.62
CA THR A 11 5.05 14.47 7.67
C THR A 11 6.17 13.51 7.30
N ILE A 12 6.19 13.00 6.06
CA ILE A 12 7.25 12.10 5.56
C ILE A 12 8.61 12.80 5.58
N GLU A 13 8.67 14.07 5.16
CA GLU A 13 9.87 14.90 5.22
C GLU A 13 10.34 15.11 6.67
N ALA A 14 9.42 15.38 7.60
CA ALA A 14 9.74 15.52 9.03
C ALA A 14 10.34 14.23 9.62
N PHE A 15 9.93 13.06 9.14
CA PHE A 15 10.52 11.78 9.51
C PHE A 15 11.78 11.41 8.72
N SER A 16 12.17 12.23 7.73
CA SER A 16 13.30 11.96 6.83
C SER A 16 13.19 10.61 6.11
N TRP A 17 11.97 10.21 5.75
CA TRP A 17 11.74 8.97 5.02
C TRP A 17 11.85 9.18 3.51
N GLU A 18 12.55 8.27 2.84
CA GLU A 18 12.63 8.25 1.38
C GLU A 18 11.32 7.75 0.78
N ILE A 19 10.82 8.44 -0.24
CA ILE A 19 9.68 7.98 -1.04
C ILE A 19 10.21 7.28 -2.27
N LEU A 20 10.00 5.97 -2.36
CA LEU A 20 10.31 5.20 -3.57
C LEU A 20 9.31 5.53 -4.69
N SER A 21 9.83 5.71 -5.91
CA SER A 21 8.99 5.94 -7.08
C SER A 21 8.10 4.74 -7.37
N HIS A 22 6.80 4.96 -7.51
CA HIS A 22 5.83 3.92 -7.86
C HIS A 22 5.02 4.34 -9.08
N ALA A 23 4.93 3.46 -10.08
CA ALA A 23 4.18 3.72 -11.29
C ALA A 23 2.66 3.59 -11.06
N ALA A 24 1.88 4.36 -11.83
CA ALA A 24 0.42 4.26 -11.76
C ALA A 24 -0.05 2.90 -12.30
N TYR A 25 -1.06 2.31 -11.65
CA TYR A 25 -1.64 1.01 -12.03
C TYR A 25 -0.64 -0.16 -12.02
N SER A 26 0.31 -0.16 -11.08
CA SER A 26 1.32 -1.22 -10.95
C SER A 26 1.21 -2.05 -9.67
N PRO A 27 0.07 -2.76 -9.45
CA PRO A 27 -0.09 -3.62 -8.28
C PRO A 27 0.89 -4.81 -8.30
N ASP A 28 1.37 -5.22 -9.48
CA ASP A 28 2.43 -6.20 -9.67
C ASP A 28 3.78 -5.74 -9.09
N LEU A 29 4.01 -4.43 -8.97
CA LEU A 29 5.21 -3.86 -8.38
C LEU A 29 5.08 -3.61 -6.87
N ALA A 30 3.90 -3.76 -6.29
CA ALA A 30 3.64 -3.52 -4.87
C ALA A 30 3.64 -4.85 -4.08
N PRO A 31 4.64 -5.12 -3.23
CA PRO A 31 4.71 -6.37 -2.46
C PRO A 31 3.50 -6.64 -1.57
N SER A 32 2.87 -5.57 -1.06
CA SER A 32 1.60 -5.65 -0.34
C SER A 32 0.49 -6.25 -1.20
N ASP A 33 0.39 -5.86 -2.47
CA ASP A 33 -0.68 -6.31 -3.36
C ASP A 33 -0.39 -7.71 -3.92
N TYR A 34 0.73 -7.89 -4.64
CA TYR A 34 0.98 -9.13 -5.38
C TYR A 34 1.27 -10.34 -4.48
N TYR A 35 1.78 -10.12 -3.26
CA TYR A 35 2.17 -11.20 -2.35
C TYR A 35 1.25 -11.27 -1.13
N LEU A 36 1.25 -10.22 -0.30
CA LEU A 36 0.58 -10.27 1.00
C LEU A 36 -0.94 -10.36 0.85
N PHE A 37 -1.55 -9.43 0.12
CA PHE A 37 -3.00 -9.38 -0.04
C PHE A 37 -3.53 -10.48 -0.97
N ALA A 38 -2.75 -10.91 -1.97
CA ALA A 38 -3.07 -12.10 -2.74
C ALA A 38 -3.18 -13.35 -1.83
N SER A 39 -2.17 -13.60 -0.99
CA SER A 39 -2.19 -14.71 -0.04
C SER A 39 -3.32 -14.58 0.99
N MET A 40 -3.50 -13.37 1.54
CA MET A 40 -4.56 -13.09 2.50
C MET A 40 -5.95 -13.28 1.88
N GLY A 41 -6.13 -12.94 0.60
CA GLY A 41 -7.38 -13.13 -0.14
C GLY A 41 -7.82 -14.59 -0.17
N HIS A 42 -6.88 -15.52 -0.36
CA HIS A 42 -7.16 -16.95 -0.28
C HIS A 42 -7.63 -17.37 1.12
N ALA A 43 -6.96 -16.90 2.17
CA ALA A 43 -7.34 -17.21 3.54
C ALA A 43 -8.69 -16.59 3.95
N LEU A 44 -9.02 -15.42 3.41
CA LEU A 44 -10.26 -14.71 3.70
C LEU A 44 -11.46 -15.23 2.90
N ALA A 45 -11.24 -15.82 1.72
CA ALA A 45 -12.32 -16.36 0.89
C ALA A 45 -13.17 -17.42 1.62
N GLU A 46 -12.56 -18.13 2.57
CA GLU A 46 -13.22 -19.18 3.37
C GLU A 46 -13.73 -18.66 4.73
N ARG A 47 -13.50 -17.38 5.05
CA ARG A 47 -13.92 -16.80 6.33
C ARG A 47 -15.22 -16.00 6.20
N ARG A 48 -16.15 -16.27 7.11
CA ARG A 48 -17.35 -15.47 7.34
C ARG A 48 -17.24 -14.80 8.70
N PHE A 49 -17.18 -13.48 8.70
CA PHE A 49 -17.23 -12.68 9.92
C PHE A 49 -18.72 -12.39 10.20
N ILE A 50 -19.19 -12.85 11.37
CA ILE A 50 -20.55 -12.63 11.89
C ILE A 50 -20.55 -11.50 12.91
#